data_AF-A0A1K1PZI5-F1
#
_entry.id   AF-A0A1K1PZI5-F1
#
_cell.length_a   1.000
_cell.length_b   1.000
_cell.length_c   1.000
_cell.angle_alpha   90.00
_cell.angle_beta   90.00
_cell.angle_gamma   90.00
#
_symmetry.space_group_name_H-M   'P 1'
#
loop_
_entity.id
_entity.type
_entity.pdbx_description
1 polymer ?
#
loop_
_entity_poly.entity_id
_entity_poly.type
_entity_poly.pdbx_seq_one_letter_code
_entity_poly.pdbx_strand_id
1 'polypeptide(L)'
;MITIAKNFDAYGASSSFLQYVFKNSTNRKFILLAFIAGLVQLTIFKILYPFPDFISDSYSYIDTNLYHMNVNLWPIGYSKFIAFIHLFTSSHVGLVYIQYLILLVTFLYFFFSVLYLYGLPRRFALILYVFLFFNPMFLVLANCVLSDAIFCSISLILFTQYLWMYYKPTLANLIFQALLIGAAFVIRYTAIYYPIVSICAILLATYKWPVKLIGMVLPWLLIFPFIWYTQQETKKLTGTAEFSVFGGWQIANNALYMYGNINVDSTQLPPGTVELDREARAFWKATPPTENDLAELPGTFFIKVPTAILKPYLSTHGWANLRGAPGGFQAWGSVSPVYNAYGKWLIGHYPLAFARYYMWLNVKNYFIPHLEKFGSYNIGMREVWDPAKIWFNMKSNEVTLIPSIEFQGHVFFIFPLLFMALNIFFTGCAIFFLTNKKLRQANKPLFIALLLAIAFLLINFGFSVFATPVVLRYQIVPMIVLLTFILLLTEKQFEAEN
;
A
#
# COMPACT_ATOMS: atom_id res chain seq x y z
N MET A 1 31.58 0.65 -21.99
CA MET A 1 31.04 -0.72 -21.86
C MET A 1 32.23 -1.64 -21.65
N ILE A 2 32.50 -2.06 -20.42
CA ILE A 2 33.30 -3.21 -19.96
C ILE A 2 33.68 -2.89 -18.51
N THR A 3 32.77 -3.22 -17.59
CA THR A 3 33.05 -3.78 -16.26
C THR A 3 31.72 -4.37 -15.78
N ILE A 4 31.27 -5.43 -16.47
CA ILE A 4 30.22 -6.30 -15.93
C ILE A 4 30.97 -7.32 -15.09
N ALA A 5 30.63 -7.36 -13.80
CA ALA A 5 31.30 -8.12 -12.77
C ALA A 5 31.67 -9.54 -13.21
N LYS A 6 32.91 -9.92 -12.91
CA LYS A 6 33.61 -11.20 -13.16
C LYS A 6 32.97 -12.46 -12.51
N ASN A 7 31.65 -12.47 -12.28
CA ASN A 7 30.95 -13.58 -11.64
C ASN A 7 29.70 -14.08 -12.40
N PHE A 8 29.59 -13.82 -13.73
CA PHE A 8 28.44 -14.23 -14.55
C PHE A 8 28.81 -14.91 -15.88
N ASP A 9 29.80 -15.81 -15.87
CA ASP A 9 30.39 -16.47 -17.05
C ASP A 9 29.53 -17.53 -17.78
N ALA A 10 28.20 -17.49 -17.73
CA ALA A 10 27.37 -18.42 -18.53
C ALA A 10 26.53 -17.74 -19.62
N TYR A 11 26.17 -16.47 -19.47
CA TYR A 11 25.33 -15.78 -20.44
C TYR A 11 25.68 -14.29 -20.44
N GLY A 12 26.63 -13.93 -21.32
CA GLY A 12 27.05 -12.55 -21.55
C GLY A 12 25.89 -11.61 -21.89
N ALA A 13 26.22 -10.32 -21.89
CA ALA A 13 25.32 -9.17 -22.07
C ALA A 13 24.44 -9.15 -23.35
N SER A 14 24.43 -10.21 -24.16
CA SER A 14 23.63 -10.39 -25.37
C SER A 14 22.42 -11.32 -25.22
N SER A 15 22.28 -12.02 -24.09
CA SER A 15 21.16 -12.94 -23.85
C SER A 15 19.88 -12.19 -23.42
N SER A 16 18.73 -12.63 -23.93
CA SER A 16 17.44 -12.06 -23.51
C SER A 16 17.13 -12.39 -22.05
N PHE A 17 16.34 -11.54 -21.37
CA PHE A 17 15.96 -11.75 -19.96
C PHE A 17 15.40 -13.15 -19.68
N LEU A 18 14.53 -13.65 -20.55
CA LEU A 18 13.96 -15.00 -20.42
C LEU A 18 15.04 -16.08 -20.53
N GLN A 19 16.03 -15.91 -21.40
CA GLN A 19 17.17 -16.84 -21.47
C GLN A 19 18.01 -16.79 -20.20
N TYR A 20 18.28 -15.60 -19.68
CA TYR A 20 18.99 -15.43 -18.40
C TYR A 20 18.26 -16.16 -17.25
N VAL A 21 16.95 -16.00 -17.14
CA VAL A 21 16.14 -16.61 -16.08
C VAL A 21 16.06 -18.13 -16.22
N PHE A 22 15.74 -18.65 -17.41
CA PHE A 22 15.39 -20.06 -17.57
C PHE A 22 16.51 -20.96 -18.10
N LYS A 23 17.54 -20.45 -18.77
CA LYS A 23 18.66 -21.30 -19.26
C LYS A 23 19.78 -21.47 -18.24
N ASN A 24 19.98 -20.49 -17.36
CA ASN A 24 20.99 -20.59 -16.31
C ASN A 24 20.57 -21.62 -15.24
N SER A 25 21.44 -22.62 -15.00
CA SER A 25 21.16 -23.70 -14.05
C SER A 25 20.99 -23.21 -12.60
N THR A 26 21.73 -22.19 -12.19
CA THR A 26 21.61 -21.57 -10.86
C THR A 26 20.30 -20.81 -10.72
N ASN A 27 19.89 -20.04 -11.74
CA ASN A 27 18.61 -19.31 -11.72
C ASN A 27 17.42 -20.26 -11.65
N ARG A 28 17.46 -21.39 -12.39
CA ARG A 28 16.45 -22.44 -12.26
C ARG A 28 16.37 -23.02 -10.85
N LYS A 29 17.50 -23.19 -10.15
CA LYS A 29 17.51 -23.64 -8.74
C LYS A 29 16.83 -22.61 -7.83
N PHE A 30 17.07 -21.31 -8.02
CA PHE A 30 16.35 -20.27 -7.29
C PHE A 30 14.84 -20.32 -7.55
N ILE A 31 14.40 -20.48 -8.81
CA ILE A 31 12.96 -20.62 -9.12
C ILE A 31 12.37 -21.84 -8.41
N LEU A 32 13.00 -23.02 -8.59
CA LEU A 32 12.50 -24.26 -8.02
C LEU A 32 12.43 -24.20 -6.49
N LEU A 33 13.49 -23.68 -5.85
CA LEU A 33 13.53 -23.51 -4.41
C LEU A 33 12.46 -22.53 -3.93
N ALA A 34 12.26 -21.39 -4.61
CA ALA A 34 11.25 -20.40 -4.23
C ALA A 34 9.83 -21.00 -4.30
N PHE A 35 9.54 -21.76 -5.34
CA PHE A 35 8.23 -22.43 -5.49
C PHE A 35 8.03 -23.54 -4.48
N ILE A 36 8.98 -24.47 -4.33
CA ILE A 36 8.85 -25.59 -3.39
C ILE A 36 8.81 -25.06 -1.95
N ALA A 37 9.78 -24.24 -1.55
CA ALA A 37 9.83 -23.70 -0.20
C ALA A 37 8.62 -22.80 0.09
N GLY A 38 8.22 -21.95 -0.86
CA GLY A 38 7.05 -21.10 -0.72
C GLY A 38 5.76 -21.88 -0.53
N LEU A 39 5.53 -22.96 -1.29
CA LEU A 39 4.36 -23.82 -1.14
C LEU A 39 4.38 -24.59 0.19
N VAL A 40 5.54 -25.08 0.60
CA VAL A 40 5.71 -25.74 1.91
C VAL A 40 5.44 -24.77 3.05
N GLN A 41 6.05 -23.57 3.01
CA GLN A 41 5.83 -22.50 3.99
C GLN A 41 4.35 -22.11 4.08
N LEU A 42 3.68 -21.93 2.94
CA LEU A 42 2.26 -21.59 2.92
C LEU A 42 1.40 -22.72 3.48
N THR A 43 1.72 -23.98 3.15
CA THR A 43 0.97 -25.14 3.65
C THR A 43 1.13 -25.27 5.17
N ILE A 44 2.35 -25.15 5.69
CA ILE A 44 2.60 -25.12 7.14
C ILE A 44 1.84 -23.96 7.78
N PHE A 45 1.90 -22.77 7.16
CA PHE A 45 1.19 -21.60 7.65
C PHE A 45 -0.33 -21.83 7.70
N LYS A 46 -0.93 -22.50 6.70
CA LYS A 46 -2.36 -22.84 6.70
C LYS A 46 -2.72 -23.98 7.66
N ILE A 47 -1.77 -24.82 8.06
CA ILE A 47 -1.99 -25.76 9.18
C ILE A 47 -2.08 -24.98 10.50
N LEU A 48 -1.21 -23.99 10.70
CA LEU A 48 -1.19 -23.15 11.91
C LEU A 48 -2.36 -22.16 11.97
N TYR A 49 -2.72 -21.61 10.81
CA TYR A 49 -3.80 -20.64 10.60
C TYR A 49 -4.73 -21.12 9.49
N PRO A 50 -5.66 -22.04 9.77
CA PRO A 50 -6.57 -22.62 8.77
C PRO A 50 -7.44 -21.59 8.03
N PHE A 51 -7.86 -20.53 8.72
CA PHE A 51 -8.72 -19.49 8.15
C PHE A 51 -7.89 -18.30 7.63
N PRO A 52 -8.44 -17.47 6.74
CA PRO A 52 -7.85 -16.19 6.41
C PRO A 52 -8.23 -15.14 7.45
N ASP A 53 -7.45 -14.06 7.48
CA ASP A 53 -7.76 -12.90 8.32
C ASP A 53 -8.84 -12.04 7.65
N PHE A 54 -9.91 -11.78 8.40
CA PHE A 54 -10.98 -10.87 8.01
C PHE A 54 -10.99 -9.64 8.91
N ILE A 55 -11.22 -8.49 8.28
CA ILE A 55 -11.37 -7.20 8.98
C ILE A 55 -12.55 -6.42 8.39
N SER A 56 -12.89 -5.28 8.98
CA SER A 56 -13.91 -4.34 8.47
C SER A 56 -13.84 -4.14 6.95
N ASP A 57 -12.63 -3.95 6.43
CA ASP A 57 -12.39 -3.68 5.01
C ASP A 57 -12.66 -4.93 4.15
N SER A 58 -12.34 -6.13 4.66
CA SER A 58 -12.64 -7.41 4.00
C SER A 58 -14.13 -7.56 3.72
N TYR A 59 -14.96 -7.23 4.71
CA TYR A 59 -16.41 -7.31 4.58
C TYR A 59 -16.95 -6.30 3.57
N SER A 60 -16.40 -5.09 3.51
CA SER A 60 -16.76 -4.13 2.45
C SER A 60 -16.48 -4.70 1.05
N TYR A 61 -15.38 -5.42 0.85
CA TYR A 61 -15.09 -6.03 -0.45
C TYR A 61 -16.05 -7.16 -0.80
N ILE A 62 -16.39 -8.00 0.18
CA ILE A 62 -17.30 -9.15 0.03
C ILE A 62 -18.74 -8.65 -0.21
N ASP A 63 -19.21 -7.72 0.61
CA ASP A 63 -20.54 -7.11 0.52
C ASP A 63 -20.74 -6.44 -0.83
N THR A 64 -19.71 -5.79 -1.38
CA THR A 64 -19.76 -5.20 -2.72
C THR A 64 -20.21 -6.23 -3.77
N ASN A 65 -19.77 -7.48 -3.65
CA ASN A 65 -20.20 -8.53 -4.58
C ASN A 65 -21.52 -9.16 -4.18
N LEU A 66 -21.76 -9.43 -2.89
CA LEU A 66 -23.02 -10.01 -2.40
C LEU A 66 -24.23 -9.14 -2.73
N TYR A 67 -24.07 -7.81 -2.64
CA TYR A 67 -25.12 -6.83 -2.91
C TYR A 67 -25.02 -6.21 -4.31
N HIS A 68 -24.15 -6.74 -5.19
CA HIS A 68 -23.94 -6.24 -6.55
C HIS A 68 -23.70 -4.73 -6.65
N MET A 69 -22.95 -4.18 -5.70
CA MET A 69 -22.64 -2.76 -5.63
C MET A 69 -21.57 -2.38 -6.68
N ASN A 70 -21.76 -1.24 -7.33
CA ASN A 70 -20.79 -0.67 -8.26
C ASN A 70 -19.82 0.33 -7.60
N VAL A 71 -20.09 0.70 -6.35
CA VAL A 71 -19.26 1.57 -5.54
C VAL A 71 -19.40 1.21 -4.07
N ASN A 72 -18.34 1.39 -3.30
CA ASN A 72 -18.33 1.22 -1.84
C ASN A 72 -17.25 2.14 -1.23
N LEU A 73 -17.03 2.05 0.09
CA LEU A 73 -16.00 2.83 0.81
C LEU A 73 -14.60 2.62 0.22
N TRP A 74 -14.31 1.38 -0.18
CA TRP A 74 -13.09 1.00 -0.88
C TRP A 74 -13.33 0.82 -2.38
N PRO A 75 -12.29 0.96 -3.22
CA PRO A 75 -12.41 0.72 -4.65
C PRO A 75 -12.87 -0.69 -4.98
N ILE A 76 -13.68 -0.82 -6.03
CA ILE A 76 -14.27 -2.10 -6.43
C ILE A 76 -13.28 -3.09 -7.04
N GLY A 77 -12.05 -2.69 -7.38
CA GLY A 77 -11.09 -3.54 -8.08
C GLY A 77 -10.77 -4.84 -7.36
N TYR A 78 -10.56 -4.78 -6.05
CA TYR A 78 -10.32 -6.00 -5.26
C TYR A 78 -11.60 -6.83 -5.11
N SER A 79 -12.78 -6.21 -4.99
CA SER A 79 -14.06 -6.93 -5.05
C SER A 79 -14.21 -7.70 -6.36
N LYS A 80 -13.91 -7.08 -7.50
CA LYS A 80 -13.96 -7.76 -8.80
C LYS A 80 -12.90 -8.86 -8.91
N PHE A 81 -11.72 -8.69 -8.30
CA PHE A 81 -10.72 -9.74 -8.21
C PHE A 81 -11.24 -10.97 -7.44
N ILE A 82 -11.79 -10.79 -6.22
CA ILE A 82 -12.33 -11.94 -5.46
C ILE A 82 -13.55 -12.57 -6.16
N ALA A 83 -14.37 -11.78 -6.87
CA ALA A 83 -15.46 -12.30 -7.70
C ALA A 83 -14.95 -13.16 -8.86
N PHE A 84 -13.89 -12.71 -9.54
CA PHE A 84 -13.25 -13.48 -10.60
C PHE A 84 -12.69 -14.81 -10.08
N ILE A 85 -12.04 -14.81 -8.90
CA ILE A 85 -11.57 -16.05 -8.26
C ILE A 85 -12.74 -16.96 -7.89
N HIS A 86 -13.84 -16.39 -7.42
CA HIS A 86 -15.04 -17.13 -7.04
C HIS A 86 -15.66 -17.91 -8.22
N LEU A 87 -15.45 -17.46 -9.47
CA LEU A 87 -15.87 -18.22 -10.66
C LEU A 87 -15.20 -19.59 -10.78
N PHE A 88 -14.00 -19.74 -10.21
CA PHE A 88 -13.22 -20.99 -10.25
C PHE A 88 -13.27 -21.75 -8.92
N THR A 89 -13.31 -21.02 -7.81
CA THR A 89 -13.37 -21.63 -6.47
C THR A 89 -14.01 -20.71 -5.44
N SER A 90 -14.98 -21.24 -4.71
CA SER A 90 -15.56 -20.57 -3.54
C SER A 90 -14.71 -20.75 -2.27
N SER A 91 -13.54 -21.41 -2.36
CA SER A 91 -12.70 -21.69 -1.19
C SER A 91 -11.93 -20.46 -0.73
N HIS A 92 -12.11 -20.07 0.54
CA HIS A 92 -11.32 -19.02 1.18
C HIS A 92 -9.82 -19.36 1.24
N VAL A 93 -9.47 -20.64 1.43
CA VAL A 93 -8.07 -21.09 1.36
C VAL A 93 -7.55 -20.97 -0.07
N GLY A 94 -8.37 -21.32 -1.08
CA GLY A 94 -8.03 -21.17 -2.49
C GLY A 94 -7.65 -19.73 -2.85
N LEU A 95 -8.41 -18.75 -2.35
CA LEU A 95 -8.06 -17.33 -2.51
C LEU A 95 -6.66 -17.02 -1.94
N VAL A 96 -6.36 -17.44 -0.71
CA VAL A 96 -5.05 -17.20 -0.07
C VAL A 96 -3.90 -17.77 -0.91
N TYR A 97 -4.04 -19.00 -1.41
CA TYR A 97 -3.03 -19.61 -2.28
C TYR A 97 -2.81 -18.80 -3.55
N ILE A 98 -3.88 -18.32 -4.20
CA ILE A 98 -3.78 -17.51 -5.41
C ILE A 98 -3.08 -16.18 -5.12
N GLN A 99 -3.46 -15.49 -4.03
CA GLN A 99 -2.80 -14.24 -3.63
C GLN A 99 -1.30 -14.44 -3.36
N TYR A 100 -0.93 -15.52 -2.68
CA TYR A 100 0.46 -15.84 -2.39
C TYR A 100 1.25 -16.19 -3.65
N LEU A 101 0.67 -16.96 -4.58
CA LEU A 101 1.31 -17.27 -5.86
C LEU A 101 1.57 -16.02 -6.71
N ILE A 102 0.64 -15.06 -6.70
CA ILE A 102 0.84 -13.77 -7.38
C ILE A 102 2.03 -13.01 -6.76
N LEU A 103 2.13 -12.96 -5.42
CA LEU A 103 3.28 -12.37 -4.73
C LEU A 103 4.58 -13.10 -5.07
N LEU A 104 4.58 -14.44 -5.05
CA LEU A 104 5.75 -15.27 -5.34
C LEU A 104 6.31 -15.01 -6.74
N VAL A 105 5.44 -15.03 -7.75
CA VAL A 105 5.82 -14.73 -9.15
C VAL A 105 6.35 -13.30 -9.27
N THR A 106 5.71 -12.36 -8.57
CA THR A 106 6.13 -10.96 -8.56
C THR A 106 7.53 -10.78 -7.94
N PHE A 107 7.81 -11.47 -6.83
CA PHE A 107 9.13 -11.43 -6.19
C PHE A 107 10.20 -12.06 -7.08
N LEU A 108 9.91 -13.17 -7.77
CA LEU A 108 10.85 -13.74 -8.74
C LEU A 108 11.13 -12.75 -9.88
N TYR A 109 10.09 -12.10 -10.42
CA TYR A 109 10.24 -11.11 -11.47
C TYR A 109 11.12 -9.93 -11.02
N PHE A 110 10.86 -9.38 -9.82
CA PHE A 110 11.67 -8.31 -9.24
C PHE A 110 13.11 -8.75 -8.98
N PHE A 111 13.29 -9.88 -8.29
CA PHE A 111 14.59 -10.45 -7.93
C PHE A 111 15.48 -10.62 -9.16
N PHE A 112 15.00 -11.33 -10.19
CA PHE A 112 15.78 -11.55 -11.40
C PHE A 112 16.00 -10.28 -12.20
N SER A 113 15.06 -9.32 -12.18
CA SER A 113 15.27 -8.03 -12.82
C SER A 113 16.41 -7.25 -12.16
N VAL A 114 16.47 -7.24 -10.83
CA VAL A 114 17.58 -6.60 -10.09
C VAL A 114 18.92 -7.28 -10.42
N LEU A 115 18.97 -8.61 -10.38
CA LEU A 115 20.18 -9.36 -10.73
C LEU A 115 20.63 -9.10 -12.17
N TYR A 116 19.69 -9.11 -13.11
CA TYR A 116 19.98 -8.91 -14.53
C TYR A 116 20.42 -7.49 -14.87
N LEU A 117 19.79 -6.47 -14.28
CA LEU A 117 20.03 -5.07 -14.64
C LEU A 117 21.24 -4.47 -13.92
N TYR A 118 21.50 -4.88 -12.67
CA TYR A 118 22.51 -4.24 -11.82
C TYR A 118 23.63 -5.17 -11.34
N GLY A 119 23.50 -6.49 -11.53
CA GLY A 119 24.58 -7.44 -11.27
C GLY A 119 24.96 -7.58 -9.80
N LEU A 120 24.03 -8.04 -8.96
CA LEU A 120 24.26 -8.21 -7.52
C LEU A 120 25.11 -9.47 -7.23
N PRO A 121 26.19 -9.40 -6.41
CA PRO A 121 26.98 -10.57 -6.05
C PRO A 121 26.19 -11.61 -5.26
N ARG A 122 26.63 -12.87 -5.32
CA ARG A 122 25.95 -14.03 -4.72
C ARG A 122 25.54 -13.82 -3.27
N ARG A 123 26.40 -13.22 -2.43
CA ARG A 123 26.10 -12.98 -1.01
C ARG A 123 24.89 -12.07 -0.82
N PHE A 124 24.83 -10.97 -1.55
CA PHE A 124 23.76 -9.98 -1.44
C PHE A 124 22.50 -10.44 -2.18
N ALA A 125 22.66 -11.16 -3.30
CA ALA A 125 21.57 -11.87 -3.94
C ALA A 125 20.90 -12.86 -2.98
N LEU A 126 21.68 -13.61 -2.18
CA LEU A 126 21.13 -14.52 -1.19
C LEU A 126 20.36 -13.78 -0.08
N ILE A 127 20.87 -12.65 0.43
CA ILE A 127 20.15 -11.84 1.43
C ILE A 127 18.81 -11.35 0.88
N LEU A 128 18.81 -10.78 -0.33
CA LEU A 128 17.59 -10.32 -0.98
C LEU A 128 16.61 -11.48 -1.21
N TYR A 129 17.12 -12.63 -1.65
CA TYR A 129 16.33 -13.83 -1.88
C TYR A 129 15.69 -14.35 -0.58
N VAL A 130 16.46 -14.44 0.51
CA VAL A 130 15.94 -14.84 1.82
C VAL A 130 14.87 -13.86 2.29
N PHE A 131 15.12 -12.56 2.16
CA PHE A 131 14.14 -11.54 2.54
C PHE A 131 12.84 -11.64 1.72
N LEU A 132 12.89 -11.92 0.42
CA LEU A 132 11.70 -11.98 -0.43
C LEU A 132 10.89 -13.26 -0.25
N PHE A 133 11.54 -14.41 -0.03
CA PHE A 133 10.85 -15.71 -0.07
C PHE A 133 10.67 -16.37 1.31
N PHE A 134 11.47 -16.01 2.30
CA PHE A 134 11.45 -16.63 3.65
C PHE A 134 10.96 -15.69 4.74
N ASN A 135 10.47 -14.50 4.37
CA ASN A 135 9.91 -13.54 5.30
C ASN A 135 8.42 -13.86 5.57
N PRO A 136 8.04 -14.16 6.84
CA PRO A 136 6.67 -14.54 7.19
C PRO A 136 5.64 -13.43 6.94
N MET A 137 6.08 -12.17 6.79
CA MET A 137 5.21 -11.04 6.47
C MET A 137 4.37 -11.29 5.23
N PHE A 138 4.94 -11.94 4.21
CA PHE A 138 4.23 -12.17 2.95
C PHE A 138 3.19 -13.28 3.05
N LEU A 139 3.36 -14.22 3.99
CA LEU A 139 2.34 -15.23 4.30
C LEU A 139 1.12 -14.57 4.93
N VAL A 140 1.34 -13.70 5.92
CA VAL A 140 0.25 -12.93 6.57
C VAL A 140 -0.42 -12.00 5.57
N LEU A 141 0.36 -11.27 4.77
CA LEU A 141 -0.16 -10.37 3.74
C LEU A 141 -1.10 -11.09 2.76
N ALA A 142 -0.73 -12.29 2.32
CA ALA A 142 -1.55 -13.13 1.44
C ALA A 142 -2.73 -13.81 2.15
N ASN A 143 -2.64 -14.02 3.48
CA ASN A 143 -3.70 -14.61 4.28
C ASN A 143 -4.81 -13.62 4.63
N CYS A 144 -4.55 -12.32 4.57
CA CYS A 144 -5.60 -11.31 4.72
C CYS A 144 -6.49 -11.25 3.46
N VAL A 145 -7.81 -11.24 3.64
CA VAL A 145 -8.76 -10.95 2.54
C VAL A 145 -8.82 -9.45 2.33
N LEU A 146 -7.75 -8.90 1.75
CA LEU A 146 -7.53 -7.48 1.53
C LEU A 146 -6.80 -7.22 0.21
N SER A 147 -6.94 -5.99 -0.28
CA SER A 147 -6.25 -5.53 -1.49
C SER A 147 -4.72 -5.49 -1.36
N ASP A 148 -4.16 -5.56 -0.15
CA ASP A 148 -2.75 -5.30 0.11
C ASP A 148 -1.78 -6.24 -0.64
N ALA A 149 -2.06 -7.55 -0.72
CA ALA A 149 -1.20 -8.49 -1.42
C ALA A 149 -1.13 -8.21 -2.94
N ILE A 150 -2.28 -7.95 -3.55
CA ILE A 150 -2.38 -7.63 -4.97
C ILE A 150 -1.80 -6.25 -5.25
N PHE A 151 -2.08 -5.28 -4.38
CA PHE A 151 -1.54 -3.94 -4.49
C PHE A 151 -0.01 -3.94 -4.35
N CYS A 152 0.54 -4.68 -3.39
CA CYS A 152 1.98 -4.89 -3.24
C CYS A 152 2.59 -5.48 -4.51
N SER A 153 1.96 -6.50 -5.08
CA SER A 153 2.41 -7.14 -6.33
C SER A 153 2.45 -6.13 -7.49
N ILE A 154 1.35 -5.44 -7.76
CA ILE A 154 1.28 -4.45 -8.85
C ILE A 154 2.31 -3.34 -8.65
N SER A 155 2.47 -2.86 -7.42
CA SER A 155 3.40 -1.79 -7.07
C SER A 155 4.85 -2.20 -7.28
N LEU A 156 5.21 -3.43 -6.90
CA LEU A 156 6.56 -3.94 -7.12
C LEU A 156 6.83 -4.21 -8.61
N ILE A 157 5.85 -4.72 -9.36
CA ILE A 157 5.96 -4.84 -10.83
C ILE A 157 6.16 -3.45 -11.43
N LEU A 158 5.37 -2.45 -11.05
CA LEU A 158 5.50 -1.06 -11.50
C LEU A 158 6.90 -0.52 -11.24
N PHE A 159 7.40 -0.67 -10.00
CA PHE A 159 8.74 -0.24 -9.65
C PHE A 159 9.81 -0.95 -10.49
N THR A 160 9.65 -2.26 -10.70
CA THR A 160 10.52 -3.05 -11.58
C THR A 160 10.49 -2.53 -13.02
N GLN A 161 9.32 -2.18 -13.55
CA GLN A 161 9.19 -1.60 -14.89
C GLN A 161 9.91 -0.26 -14.99
N TYR A 162 9.87 0.58 -13.96
CA TYR A 162 10.62 1.83 -13.96
C TYR A 162 12.13 1.61 -14.07
N LEU A 163 12.66 0.56 -13.42
CA LEU A 163 14.06 0.15 -13.60
C LEU A 163 14.34 -0.28 -15.05
N TRP A 164 13.46 -1.09 -15.64
CA TRP A 164 13.56 -1.54 -17.03
C TRP A 164 13.47 -0.41 -18.05
N MET A 165 12.63 0.60 -17.82
CA MET A 165 12.41 1.72 -18.74
C MET A 165 13.69 2.53 -19.01
N TYR A 166 14.63 2.55 -18.07
CA TYR A 166 15.94 3.16 -18.31
C TYR A 166 16.76 2.39 -19.36
N TYR A 167 16.77 1.06 -19.28
CA TYR A 167 17.57 0.19 -20.17
C TYR A 167 16.88 -0.11 -21.50
N LYS A 168 15.56 -0.23 -21.50
CA LYS A 168 14.76 -0.59 -22.67
C LYS A 168 13.56 0.36 -22.80
N PRO A 169 13.78 1.60 -23.27
CA PRO A 169 12.72 2.61 -23.40
C PRO A 169 11.80 2.30 -24.60
N THR A 170 10.82 1.42 -24.44
CA THR A 170 9.82 1.10 -25.49
C THR A 170 8.46 1.71 -25.18
N LEU A 171 7.66 1.98 -26.22
CA LEU A 171 6.27 2.42 -26.05
C LEU A 171 5.43 1.36 -25.33
N ALA A 172 5.70 0.07 -25.58
CA ALA A 172 5.05 -1.03 -24.88
C ALA A 172 5.21 -0.93 -23.36
N ASN A 173 6.40 -0.54 -22.88
CA ASN A 173 6.62 -0.35 -21.44
C ASN A 173 5.77 0.80 -20.88
N LEU A 174 5.59 1.90 -21.63
CA LEU A 174 4.72 3.00 -21.20
C LEU A 174 3.24 2.60 -21.15
N ILE A 175 2.77 1.86 -22.16
CA ILE A 175 1.39 1.36 -22.19
C ILE A 175 1.16 0.40 -21.03
N PHE A 176 2.06 -0.58 -20.85
CA PHE A 176 1.96 -1.54 -19.77
C PHE A 176 1.98 -0.87 -18.38
N GLN A 177 2.87 0.11 -18.21
CA GLN A 177 2.98 0.88 -16.98
C GLN A 177 1.72 1.71 -16.69
N ALA A 178 1.13 2.35 -17.70
CA ALA A 178 -0.14 3.05 -17.54
C ALA A 178 -1.29 2.10 -17.16
N LEU A 179 -1.39 0.94 -17.81
CA LEU A 179 -2.37 -0.09 -17.47
C LEU A 179 -2.20 -0.58 -16.02
N LEU A 180 -0.97 -0.79 -15.56
CA LEU A 180 -0.70 -1.17 -14.18
C LEU A 180 -1.08 -0.06 -13.19
N ILE A 181 -0.83 1.23 -13.51
CA ILE A 181 -1.30 2.33 -12.65
C ILE A 181 -2.83 2.37 -12.61
N GLY A 182 -3.50 2.23 -13.75
CA GLY A 182 -4.96 2.16 -13.80
C GLY A 182 -5.50 1.02 -12.94
N ALA A 183 -4.94 -0.18 -13.09
CA ALA A 183 -5.30 -1.34 -12.27
C ALA A 183 -5.03 -1.10 -10.77
N ALA A 184 -3.86 -0.55 -10.42
CA ALA A 184 -3.52 -0.21 -9.03
C ALA A 184 -4.53 0.77 -8.43
N PHE A 185 -4.95 1.78 -9.20
CA PHE A 185 -5.90 2.80 -8.77
C PHE A 185 -7.32 2.24 -8.57
N VAL A 186 -7.77 1.37 -9.47
CA VAL A 186 -9.06 0.68 -9.35
C VAL A 186 -9.08 -0.30 -8.18
N ILE A 187 -7.93 -0.85 -7.79
CA ILE A 187 -7.80 -1.70 -6.59
C ILE A 187 -7.68 -0.86 -5.31
N ARG A 188 -6.97 0.27 -5.37
CA ARG A 188 -6.69 1.10 -4.21
C ARG A 188 -6.49 2.58 -4.59
N TYR A 189 -7.34 3.47 -4.07
CA TYR A 189 -7.26 4.90 -4.36
C TYR A 189 -5.96 5.57 -3.92
N THR A 190 -5.22 4.94 -3.00
CA THR A 190 -3.87 5.41 -2.63
C THR A 190 -2.90 5.38 -3.80
N ALA A 191 -3.18 4.65 -4.89
CA ALA A 191 -2.36 4.69 -6.10
C ALA A 191 -2.42 6.03 -6.85
N ILE A 192 -3.23 7.00 -6.41
CA ILE A 192 -3.36 8.32 -7.04
C ILE A 192 -2.03 9.08 -7.17
N TYR A 193 -1.02 8.76 -6.35
CA TYR A 193 0.32 9.35 -6.47
C TYR A 193 1.24 8.62 -7.45
N TYR A 194 0.88 7.42 -7.95
CA TYR A 194 1.70 6.66 -8.89
C TYR A 194 1.95 7.38 -10.23
N PRO A 195 1.00 8.15 -10.79
CA PRO A 195 1.30 9.00 -11.93
C PRO A 195 2.45 9.98 -11.68
N ILE A 196 2.60 10.50 -10.45
CA ILE A 196 3.70 11.42 -10.10
C ILE A 196 5.03 10.68 -10.09
N VAL A 197 5.09 9.49 -9.47
CA VAL A 197 6.27 8.61 -9.52
C VAL A 197 6.63 8.24 -10.96
N SER A 198 5.62 7.92 -11.77
CA SER A 198 5.77 7.62 -13.20
C SER A 198 6.40 8.77 -13.96
N ILE A 199 5.96 10.02 -13.72
CA ILE A 199 6.55 11.21 -14.34
C ILE A 199 8.05 11.28 -14.00
N CYS A 200 8.43 11.08 -12.73
CA CYS A 200 9.84 11.03 -12.34
C CYS A 200 10.61 9.93 -13.10
N ALA A 201 10.07 8.71 -13.17
CA ALA A 201 10.69 7.60 -13.89
C ALA A 201 10.87 7.88 -15.40
N ILE A 202 9.84 8.42 -16.05
CA ILE A 202 9.85 8.76 -17.48
C ILE A 202 10.83 9.90 -17.78
N LEU A 203 10.90 10.91 -16.90
CA LEU A 203 11.86 12.00 -17.04
C LEU A 203 13.31 11.50 -16.96
N LEU A 204 13.59 10.55 -16.07
CA LEU A 204 14.90 9.92 -15.90
C LEU A 204 15.25 8.91 -17.01
N ALA A 205 14.25 8.35 -17.70
CA ALA A 205 14.44 7.42 -18.80
C ALA A 205 14.85 8.13 -20.12
N THR A 206 15.38 7.33 -21.06
CA THR A 206 16.01 7.78 -22.31
C THR A 206 15.04 7.95 -23.49
N TYR A 207 13.73 8.06 -23.22
CA TYR A 207 12.70 8.32 -24.23
C TYR A 207 12.87 9.68 -24.93
N LYS A 208 12.39 9.79 -26.18
CA LYS A 208 12.21 11.08 -26.87
C LYS A 208 11.05 11.85 -26.22
N TRP A 209 11.11 13.19 -26.22
CA TRP A 209 10.10 14.05 -25.57
C TRP A 209 8.64 13.77 -25.95
N PRO A 210 8.26 13.58 -27.24
CA PRO A 210 6.88 13.25 -27.58
C PRO A 210 6.39 11.96 -26.89
N VAL A 211 7.26 10.96 -26.81
CA VAL A 211 6.98 9.68 -26.17
C VAL A 211 6.90 9.83 -24.64
N LYS A 212 7.73 10.71 -24.05
CA LYS A 212 7.63 11.08 -22.63
C LYS A 212 6.27 11.69 -22.32
N LEU A 213 5.82 12.66 -23.12
CA LEU A 213 4.51 13.31 -22.94
C LEU A 213 3.36 12.30 -22.99
N ILE A 214 3.38 11.38 -23.97
CA ILE A 214 2.39 10.29 -24.05
C ILE A 214 2.39 9.47 -22.76
N GLY A 215 3.57 9.03 -22.30
CA GLY A 215 3.69 8.24 -21.07
C GLY A 215 3.23 8.98 -19.80
N MET A 216 3.38 10.30 -19.75
CA MET A 216 2.91 11.11 -18.61
C MET A 216 1.40 11.27 -18.59
N VAL A 217 0.76 11.36 -19.76
CA VAL A 217 -0.69 11.57 -19.90
C VAL A 217 -1.48 10.26 -19.80
N LEU A 218 -0.94 9.15 -20.32
CA LEU A 218 -1.67 7.89 -20.46
C LEU A 218 -2.27 7.33 -19.14
N PRO A 219 -1.58 7.36 -17.97
CA PRO A 219 -2.19 6.93 -16.72
C PRO A 219 -3.43 7.75 -16.34
N TRP A 220 -3.43 9.05 -16.59
CA TRP A 220 -4.55 9.94 -16.28
C TRP A 220 -5.78 9.65 -17.15
N LEU A 221 -5.58 9.22 -18.40
CA LEU A 221 -6.66 8.80 -19.29
C LEU A 221 -7.38 7.55 -18.78
N LEU A 222 -6.76 6.74 -17.92
CA LEU A 222 -7.40 5.59 -17.27
C LEU A 222 -8.02 5.97 -15.91
N ILE A 223 -7.37 6.88 -15.18
CA ILE A 223 -7.82 7.33 -13.86
C ILE A 223 -9.07 8.21 -13.95
N PHE A 224 -9.10 9.24 -14.80
CA PHE A 224 -10.20 10.22 -14.80
C PHE A 224 -11.56 9.62 -15.19
N PRO A 225 -11.67 8.75 -16.21
CA PRO A 225 -12.95 8.10 -16.51
C PRO A 225 -13.45 7.24 -15.34
N PHE A 226 -12.55 6.56 -14.62
CA PHE A 226 -12.93 5.79 -13.44
C PHE A 226 -13.40 6.69 -12.29
N ILE A 227 -12.71 7.81 -12.03
CA ILE A 227 -13.16 8.82 -11.05
C ILE A 227 -14.58 9.30 -11.40
N TRP A 228 -14.79 9.68 -12.67
CA TRP A 228 -16.09 10.16 -13.13
C TRP A 228 -17.18 9.10 -12.98
N TYR A 229 -16.91 7.85 -13.37
CA TYR A 229 -17.82 6.73 -13.18
C TYR A 229 -18.18 6.53 -11.70
N THR A 230 -17.18 6.48 -10.81
CA THR A 230 -17.41 6.34 -9.37
C THR A 230 -18.23 7.49 -8.79
N GLN A 231 -18.00 8.72 -9.24
CA GLN A 231 -18.81 9.87 -8.82
C GLN A 231 -20.28 9.73 -9.22
N GLN A 232 -20.56 9.25 -10.44
CA GLN A 232 -21.94 9.05 -10.89
C GLN A 232 -22.62 7.91 -10.11
N GLU A 233 -21.94 6.78 -9.89
CA GLU A 233 -22.49 5.68 -9.09
C GLU A 233 -22.70 6.09 -7.63
N THR A 234 -21.79 6.88 -7.06
CA THR A 234 -21.95 7.42 -5.70
C THR A 234 -23.13 8.39 -5.62
N LYS A 235 -23.31 9.25 -6.62
CA LYS A 235 -24.45 10.17 -6.69
C LYS A 235 -25.78 9.43 -6.72
N LYS A 236 -25.87 8.31 -7.44
CA LYS A 236 -27.09 7.48 -7.49
C LYS A 236 -27.47 6.93 -6.12
N LEU A 237 -26.50 6.55 -5.29
CA LEU A 237 -26.76 5.94 -3.98
C LEU A 237 -26.89 6.98 -2.85
N THR A 238 -26.08 8.03 -2.87
CA THR A 238 -25.91 8.97 -1.75
C THR A 238 -26.53 10.34 -2.01
N GLY A 239 -26.96 10.62 -3.25
CA GLY A 239 -27.40 11.95 -3.68
C GLY A 239 -26.25 12.91 -4.02
N THR A 240 -25.01 12.62 -3.63
CA THR A 240 -23.84 13.48 -3.85
C THR A 240 -22.77 12.83 -4.72
N ALA A 241 -22.21 13.60 -5.65
CA ALA A 241 -21.17 13.12 -6.56
C ALA A 241 -19.78 13.16 -5.90
N GLU A 242 -19.50 12.20 -5.02
CA GLU A 242 -18.18 12.06 -4.41
C GLU A 242 -17.36 10.95 -5.07
N PHE A 243 -16.07 11.19 -5.27
CA PHE A 243 -15.16 10.18 -5.80
C PHE A 243 -14.86 9.09 -4.75
N SER A 244 -14.73 9.50 -3.49
CA SER A 244 -14.54 8.59 -2.37
C SER A 244 -15.30 9.13 -1.17
N VAL A 245 -16.34 8.40 -0.75
CA VAL A 245 -17.11 8.68 0.47
C VAL A 245 -16.18 8.67 1.70
N PHE A 246 -15.21 7.76 1.74
CA PHE A 246 -14.25 7.73 2.84
C PHE A 246 -13.31 8.96 2.87
N GLY A 247 -13.15 9.67 1.74
CA GLY A 247 -12.28 10.84 1.64
C GLY A 247 -12.70 11.99 2.56
N GLY A 248 -14.00 12.28 2.66
CA GLY A 248 -14.51 13.31 3.57
C GLY A 248 -14.26 12.96 5.04
N TRP A 249 -14.50 11.70 5.39
CA TRP A 249 -14.22 11.15 6.72
C TRP A 249 -12.74 11.26 7.08
N GLN A 250 -11.84 10.87 6.17
CA GLN A 250 -10.40 10.94 6.40
C GLN A 250 -9.93 12.37 6.61
N ILE A 251 -10.39 13.31 5.79
CA ILE A 251 -10.00 14.73 5.90
C ILE A 251 -10.48 15.34 7.22
N ALA A 252 -11.73 15.11 7.62
CA ALA A 252 -12.24 15.59 8.91
C ALA A 252 -11.47 14.97 10.09
N ASN A 253 -11.25 13.65 10.06
CA ASN A 253 -10.46 12.96 11.08
C ASN A 253 -9.08 13.56 11.23
N ASN A 254 -8.36 13.77 10.12
CA ASN A 254 -7.01 14.31 10.15
C ASN A 254 -7.00 15.74 10.74
N ALA A 255 -7.98 16.56 10.36
CA ALA A 255 -8.13 17.91 10.89
C ALA A 255 -8.47 17.93 12.39
N LEU A 256 -9.20 16.94 12.91
CA LEU A 256 -9.61 16.93 14.31
C LEU A 256 -8.43 16.72 15.28
N TYR A 257 -7.29 16.17 14.85
CA TYR A 257 -6.09 16.02 15.70
C TYR A 257 -5.53 17.36 16.22
N MET A 258 -5.70 18.44 15.47
CA MET A 258 -5.25 19.77 15.92
C MET A 258 -6.32 20.54 16.69
N TYR A 259 -7.57 20.05 16.73
CA TYR A 259 -8.73 20.84 17.16
C TYR A 259 -8.59 21.36 18.60
N GLY A 260 -8.14 20.51 19.53
CA GLY A 260 -7.90 20.91 20.92
C GLY A 260 -6.79 21.96 21.12
N ASN A 261 -6.05 22.31 20.06
CA ASN A 261 -4.91 23.22 20.09
C ASN A 261 -5.12 24.50 19.24
N ILE A 262 -6.34 24.74 18.77
CA ILE A 262 -6.70 25.90 17.95
C ILE A 262 -7.96 26.58 18.48
N ASN A 263 -8.14 27.86 18.16
CA ASN A 263 -9.36 28.61 18.46
C ASN A 263 -10.15 28.78 17.16
N VAL A 264 -11.23 28.02 17.02
CA VAL A 264 -12.09 28.02 15.84
C VAL A 264 -13.16 29.10 15.95
N ASP A 265 -13.17 30.04 15.01
CA ASP A 265 -14.24 31.04 14.85
C ASP A 265 -15.41 30.44 14.06
N SER A 266 -16.48 30.09 14.77
CA SER A 266 -17.68 29.47 14.18
C SER A 266 -18.41 30.36 13.18
N THR A 267 -18.16 31.68 13.17
CA THR A 267 -18.81 32.61 12.24
C THR A 267 -18.24 32.53 10.83
N GLN A 268 -17.03 32.00 10.68
CA GLN A 268 -16.31 31.90 9.40
C GLN A 268 -16.41 30.50 8.77
N LEU A 269 -17.14 29.59 9.40
CA LEU A 269 -17.25 28.21 8.96
C LEU A 269 -18.07 28.06 7.68
N PRO A 270 -17.75 27.04 6.85
CA PRO A 270 -18.56 26.72 5.69
C PRO A 270 -20.02 26.41 6.10
N PRO A 271 -21.00 26.76 5.25
CA PRO A 271 -22.40 26.43 5.49
C PRO A 271 -22.62 24.94 5.79
N GLY A 272 -23.44 24.64 6.79
CA GLY A 272 -23.77 23.26 7.20
C GLY A 272 -22.73 22.58 8.10
N THR A 273 -21.63 23.25 8.48
CA THR A 273 -20.58 22.65 9.33
C THR A 273 -20.59 23.13 10.79
N VAL A 274 -21.39 24.16 11.10
CA VAL A 274 -21.46 24.79 12.44
C VAL A 274 -21.89 23.80 13.53
N GLU A 275 -22.82 22.90 13.20
CA GLU A 275 -23.29 21.87 14.13
C GLU A 275 -22.21 20.85 14.46
N LEU A 276 -21.49 20.36 13.44
CA LEU A 276 -20.34 19.47 13.63
C LEU A 276 -19.24 20.12 14.48
N ASP A 277 -18.98 21.41 14.27
CA ASP A 277 -18.02 22.18 15.07
C ASP A 277 -18.50 22.36 16.53
N ARG A 278 -19.81 22.52 16.76
CA ARG A 278 -20.40 22.52 18.11
C ARG A 278 -20.19 21.18 18.81
N GLU A 279 -20.41 20.06 18.11
CA GLU A 279 -20.14 18.72 18.64
C GLU A 279 -18.65 18.51 18.93
N ALA A 280 -17.77 19.00 18.05
CA ALA A 280 -16.33 18.96 18.28
C ALA A 280 -15.94 19.72 19.56
N ARG A 281 -16.40 20.96 19.75
CA ARG A 281 -16.18 21.70 21.01
C ARG A 281 -16.68 20.95 22.23
N ALA A 282 -17.89 20.41 22.15
CA ALA A 282 -18.49 19.68 23.27
C ALA A 282 -17.64 18.47 23.65
N PHE A 283 -17.20 17.69 22.66
CA PHE A 283 -16.32 16.53 22.87
C PHE A 283 -14.99 16.94 23.51
N TRP A 284 -14.29 17.94 22.97
CA TRP A 284 -13.00 18.37 23.49
C TRP A 284 -13.08 19.03 24.87
N LYS A 285 -14.23 19.60 25.24
CA LYS A 285 -14.49 20.13 26.59
C LYS A 285 -14.78 19.01 27.59
N ALA A 286 -15.49 17.97 27.19
CA ALA A 286 -15.96 16.91 28.08
C ALA A 286 -14.94 15.77 28.24
N THR A 287 -14.38 15.29 27.13
CA THR A 287 -13.57 14.07 27.07
C THR A 287 -12.47 14.21 26.00
N PRO A 288 -11.48 15.11 26.18
CA PRO A 288 -10.37 15.21 25.26
C PRO A 288 -9.55 13.90 25.25
N PRO A 289 -9.15 13.38 24.08
CA PRO A 289 -8.30 12.20 24.01
C PRO A 289 -6.93 12.49 24.64
N THR A 290 -6.42 11.51 25.37
CA THR A 290 -5.06 11.53 25.90
C THR A 290 -4.05 11.25 24.78
N GLU A 291 -2.77 11.54 25.02
CA GLU A 291 -1.71 11.16 24.08
C GLU A 291 -1.65 9.65 23.84
N ASN A 292 -1.95 8.85 24.87
CA ASN A 292 -2.00 7.40 24.75
C ASN A 292 -3.14 6.95 23.82
N ASP A 293 -4.33 7.55 23.95
CA ASP A 293 -5.47 7.25 23.09
C ASP A 293 -5.14 7.50 21.61
N LEU A 294 -4.45 8.60 21.33
CA LEU A 294 -4.01 8.96 19.97
C LEU A 294 -2.86 8.07 19.47
N ALA A 295 -2.03 7.55 20.37
CA ALA A 295 -0.93 6.64 20.04
C ALA A 295 -1.40 5.22 19.76
N GLU A 296 -2.49 4.75 20.36
CA GLU A 296 -3.09 3.43 20.11
C GLU A 296 -3.81 3.35 18.76
N LEU A 297 -4.42 4.45 18.31
CA LEU A 297 -5.15 4.54 17.03
C LEU A 297 -4.57 5.62 16.11
N PRO A 298 -3.27 5.54 15.77
CA PRO A 298 -2.55 6.62 15.12
C PRO A 298 -3.18 6.97 13.77
N GLY A 299 -3.60 8.23 13.63
CA GLY A 299 -4.19 8.75 12.41
C GLY A 299 -5.61 8.27 12.11
N THR A 300 -6.27 7.50 12.99
CA THR A 300 -7.66 7.01 12.78
C THR A 300 -8.61 7.13 13.98
N PHE A 301 -8.14 7.67 15.12
CA PHE A 301 -8.94 7.83 16.34
C PHE A 301 -10.39 8.33 16.11
N PHE A 302 -10.58 9.48 15.46
CA PHE A 302 -11.91 10.09 15.29
C PHE A 302 -12.84 9.34 14.33
N ILE A 303 -12.34 8.37 13.56
CA ILE A 303 -13.16 7.49 12.71
C ILE A 303 -13.49 6.18 13.43
N LYS A 304 -12.55 5.66 14.23
CA LYS A 304 -12.65 4.33 14.84
C LYS A 304 -13.35 4.33 16.18
N VAL A 305 -13.18 5.36 17.00
CA VAL A 305 -13.78 5.41 18.34
C VAL A 305 -15.28 5.74 18.23
N PRO A 306 -16.20 4.86 18.68
CA PRO A 306 -17.64 5.05 18.50
C PRO A 306 -18.20 6.30 19.19
N THR A 307 -17.58 6.71 20.29
CA THR A 307 -17.95 7.89 21.08
C THR A 307 -17.28 9.18 20.61
N ALA A 308 -16.36 9.10 19.63
CA ALA A 308 -15.67 10.26 19.09
C ALA A 308 -16.49 10.93 17.98
N ILE A 309 -16.43 12.26 17.94
CA ILE A 309 -17.15 13.24 17.09
C ILE A 309 -17.84 12.68 15.83
N LEU A 310 -17.12 12.01 14.92
CA LEU A 310 -17.66 11.64 13.60
C LEU A 310 -18.70 10.50 13.63
N LYS A 311 -18.69 9.63 14.64
CA LYS A 311 -19.66 8.51 14.74
C LYS A 311 -20.99 8.94 15.36
N PRO A 312 -21.04 9.71 16.45
CA PRO A 312 -22.26 10.34 16.94
C PRO A 312 -22.92 11.22 15.88
N TYR A 313 -22.17 12.09 15.19
CA TYR A 313 -22.73 12.93 14.13
C TYR A 313 -23.38 12.08 13.01
N LEU A 314 -22.72 10.99 12.58
CA LEU A 314 -23.30 10.02 11.64
C LEU A 314 -24.58 9.39 12.19
N SER A 315 -24.66 9.05 13.47
CA SER A 315 -25.86 8.43 14.03
C SER A 315 -27.08 9.36 14.04
N THR A 316 -26.85 10.68 14.14
CA THR A 316 -27.91 11.69 14.18
C THR A 316 -28.28 12.21 12.79
N HIS A 317 -27.31 12.38 11.90
CA HIS A 317 -27.49 13.04 10.60
C HIS A 317 -27.36 12.08 9.41
N GLY A 318 -26.83 10.89 9.64
CA GLY A 318 -26.70 9.85 8.64
C GLY A 318 -28.06 9.27 8.27
N TRP A 319 -28.39 9.26 6.99
CA TRP A 319 -29.62 8.65 6.51
C TRP A 319 -29.36 7.43 5.64
N ALA A 320 -30.20 6.42 5.80
CA ALA A 320 -30.17 5.20 5.01
C ALA A 320 -31.60 4.78 4.67
N ASN A 321 -31.92 4.81 3.38
CA ASN A 321 -33.18 4.34 2.81
C ASN A 321 -33.08 2.88 2.31
N LEU A 322 -31.85 2.38 2.15
CA LEU A 322 -31.56 0.99 1.76
C LEU A 322 -31.23 0.14 2.99
N ARG A 323 -31.43 -1.18 2.88
CA ARG A 323 -31.05 -2.15 3.92
C ARG A 323 -29.65 -2.72 3.67
N GLY A 324 -29.01 -3.25 4.71
CA GLY A 324 -27.72 -3.93 4.62
C GLY A 324 -26.56 -3.00 4.23
N ALA A 325 -25.55 -3.56 3.55
CA ALA A 325 -24.35 -2.82 3.16
C ALA A 325 -24.61 -1.58 2.28
N PRO A 326 -25.55 -1.59 1.30
CA PRO A 326 -25.90 -0.38 0.56
C PRO A 326 -26.44 0.74 1.44
N GLY A 327 -27.24 0.41 2.47
CA GLY A 327 -27.73 1.38 3.46
C GLY A 327 -26.61 1.96 4.30
N GLY A 328 -25.68 1.11 4.75
CA GLY A 328 -24.48 1.56 5.47
C GLY A 328 -23.63 2.52 4.63
N PHE A 329 -23.37 2.18 3.36
CA PHE A 329 -22.65 3.06 2.43
C PHE A 329 -23.37 4.39 2.22
N GLN A 330 -24.70 4.37 2.08
CA GLN A 330 -25.54 5.56 1.94
C GLN A 330 -25.45 6.49 3.16
N ALA A 331 -25.51 5.93 4.38
CA ALA A 331 -25.36 6.69 5.61
C ALA A 331 -23.98 7.37 5.68
N TRP A 332 -22.89 6.64 5.38
CA TRP A 332 -21.54 7.23 5.35
C TRP A 332 -21.42 8.32 4.30
N GLY A 333 -22.03 8.12 3.13
CA GLY A 333 -22.05 9.08 2.02
C GLY A 333 -22.80 10.36 2.36
N SER A 334 -23.88 10.28 3.13
CA SER A 334 -24.71 11.44 3.46
C SER A 334 -23.99 12.52 4.28
N VAL A 335 -23.07 12.13 5.18
CA VAL A 335 -22.32 13.06 6.04
C VAL A 335 -20.95 13.42 5.49
N SER A 336 -20.43 12.65 4.53
CA SER A 336 -19.10 12.84 3.96
C SER A 336 -18.85 14.23 3.35
N PRO A 337 -19.81 14.86 2.61
CA PRO A 337 -19.63 16.22 2.12
C PRO A 337 -19.42 17.26 3.22
N VAL A 338 -20.15 17.15 4.33
CA VAL A 338 -20.01 18.04 5.49
C VAL A 338 -18.64 17.85 6.13
N TYR A 339 -18.20 16.60 6.30
CA TYR A 339 -16.89 16.27 6.85
C TYR A 339 -15.75 16.81 5.96
N ASN A 340 -15.88 16.65 4.65
CA ASN A 340 -14.92 17.15 3.68
C ASN A 340 -14.81 18.68 3.73
N ALA A 341 -15.94 19.40 3.74
CA ALA A 341 -15.97 20.86 3.81
C ALA A 341 -15.33 21.36 5.11
N TYR A 342 -15.73 20.76 6.25
CA TYR A 342 -15.24 21.13 7.56
C TYR A 342 -13.73 20.87 7.72
N GLY A 343 -13.27 19.66 7.41
CA GLY A 343 -11.86 19.32 7.56
C GLY A 343 -10.94 20.10 6.60
N LYS A 344 -11.37 20.33 5.35
CA LYS A 344 -10.60 21.19 4.41
C LYS A 344 -10.47 22.62 4.92
N TRP A 345 -11.57 23.18 5.43
CA TRP A 345 -11.56 24.53 5.98
C TRP A 345 -10.59 24.62 7.16
N LEU A 346 -10.67 23.69 8.10
CA LEU A 346 -9.76 23.64 9.25
C LEU A 346 -8.29 23.56 8.81
N ILE A 347 -7.94 22.63 7.92
CA ILE A 347 -6.56 22.46 7.42
C ILE A 347 -6.08 23.72 6.70
N GLY A 348 -6.93 24.35 5.90
CA GLY A 348 -6.60 25.57 5.17
C GLY A 348 -6.38 26.78 6.08
N HIS A 349 -7.14 26.91 7.17
CA HIS A 349 -7.04 28.05 8.10
C HIS A 349 -5.92 27.86 9.15
N TYR A 350 -5.61 26.61 9.51
CA TYR A 350 -4.62 26.29 10.54
C TYR A 350 -3.52 25.31 10.05
N PRO A 351 -2.81 25.60 8.94
CA PRO A 351 -1.88 24.65 8.32
C PRO A 351 -0.70 24.29 9.22
N LEU A 352 -0.21 25.23 10.04
CA LEU A 352 0.90 24.97 10.98
C LEU A 352 0.47 24.07 12.14
N ALA A 353 -0.76 24.25 12.65
CA ALA A 353 -1.30 23.37 13.67
C ALA A 353 -1.53 21.96 13.10
N PHE A 354 -2.04 21.87 11.87
CA PHE A 354 -2.18 20.59 11.16
C PHE A 354 -0.84 19.88 11.00
N ALA A 355 0.20 20.60 10.56
CA ALA A 355 1.54 20.05 10.43
C ALA A 355 2.09 19.54 11.77
N ARG A 356 1.89 20.30 12.86
CA ARG A 356 2.40 19.95 14.20
C ARG A 356 1.67 18.77 14.85
N TYR A 357 0.35 18.71 14.77
CA TYR A 357 -0.45 17.75 15.55
C TYR A 357 -0.88 16.51 14.76
N TYR A 358 -0.97 16.60 13.43
CA TYR A 358 -1.30 15.46 12.58
C TYR A 358 -0.09 14.97 11.78
N MET A 359 0.53 15.83 10.97
CA MET A 359 1.61 15.38 10.08
C MET A 359 2.81 14.88 10.87
N TRP A 360 3.23 15.59 11.92
CA TRP A 360 4.36 15.16 12.75
C TRP A 360 4.12 13.81 13.44
N LEU A 361 2.90 13.55 13.90
CA LEU A 361 2.50 12.24 14.42
C LEU A 361 2.71 11.17 13.34
N ASN A 362 2.23 11.42 12.11
CA ASN A 362 2.42 10.50 11.00
C ASN A 362 3.89 10.36 10.56
N VAL A 363 4.73 11.40 10.71
CA VAL A 363 6.18 11.27 10.46
C VAL A 363 6.79 10.25 11.43
N LYS A 364 6.45 10.32 12.72
CA LYS A 364 6.90 9.32 13.71
C LYS A 364 6.41 7.92 13.34
N ASN A 365 5.13 7.80 13.00
CA ASN A 365 4.52 6.53 12.58
C ASN A 365 5.04 6.05 11.22
N TYR A 366 5.63 6.90 10.39
CA TYR A 366 6.29 6.46 9.18
C TYR A 366 7.54 5.65 9.50
N PHE A 367 8.43 6.18 10.33
CA PHE A 367 9.67 5.49 10.67
C PHE A 367 9.46 4.30 11.61
N ILE A 368 8.48 4.38 12.52
CA ILE A 368 8.10 3.28 13.42
C ILE A 368 6.61 2.98 13.22
N PRO A 369 6.25 2.25 12.15
CA PRO A 369 4.85 2.02 11.81
C PRO A 369 4.15 1.09 12.78
N HIS A 370 2.90 1.42 13.09
CA HIS A 370 2.05 0.57 13.92
C HIS A 370 1.78 -0.77 13.21
N LEU A 371 1.82 -1.88 13.97
CA LEU A 371 1.59 -3.21 13.41
C LEU A 371 0.17 -3.36 12.85
N GLU A 372 -0.80 -2.69 13.49
CA GLU A 372 -2.21 -2.76 13.14
C GLU A 372 -2.66 -4.24 13.02
N LYS A 373 -2.96 -4.71 11.80
CA LYS A 373 -3.45 -6.05 11.54
C LYS A 373 -2.37 -7.12 11.75
N PHE A 374 -1.10 -6.75 11.68
CA PHE A 374 0.01 -7.63 12.03
C PHE A 374 0.17 -7.82 13.55
N GLY A 375 -0.61 -7.11 14.38
CA GLY A 375 -0.55 -7.24 15.85
C GLY A 375 -1.30 -8.45 16.40
N SER A 376 -2.41 -8.83 15.77
CA SER A 376 -3.28 -9.92 16.25
C SER A 376 -3.99 -10.59 15.09
N TYR A 377 -4.02 -11.92 15.11
CA TYR A 377 -4.74 -12.72 14.12
C TYR A 377 -6.25 -12.45 14.16
N ASN A 378 -6.88 -12.33 13.00
CA ASN A 378 -8.29 -11.98 12.81
C ASN A 378 -8.78 -10.86 13.74
N ILE A 379 -7.96 -9.81 13.92
CA ILE A 379 -8.21 -8.65 14.81
C ILE A 379 -8.62 -9.01 16.25
N GLY A 380 -8.20 -10.18 16.75
CA GLY A 380 -8.55 -10.65 18.08
C GLY A 380 -9.87 -11.43 18.15
N MET A 381 -10.58 -11.59 17.02
CA MET A 381 -11.89 -12.24 16.97
C MET A 381 -11.76 -13.74 16.65
N ARG A 382 -12.56 -14.56 17.35
CA ARG A 382 -12.68 -16.01 17.08
C ARG A 382 -13.80 -16.38 16.12
N GLU A 383 -14.47 -15.39 15.55
CA GLU A 383 -15.55 -15.58 14.60
C GLU A 383 -15.40 -14.63 13.42
N VAL A 384 -15.90 -15.06 12.26
CA VAL A 384 -16.08 -14.21 11.08
C VAL A 384 -17.54 -13.81 10.95
N TRP A 385 -17.80 -12.63 10.41
CA TRP A 385 -19.17 -12.19 10.14
C TRP A 385 -19.79 -12.94 8.95
N ASP A 386 -21.13 -12.99 8.94
CA ASP A 386 -21.93 -13.74 7.96
C ASP A 386 -21.56 -13.51 6.48
N PRO A 387 -21.24 -12.29 6.01
CA PRO A 387 -20.86 -12.10 4.62
C PRO A 387 -19.70 -13.00 4.17
N ALA A 388 -18.68 -13.19 5.01
CA ALA A 388 -17.56 -14.07 4.68
C ALA A 388 -17.98 -15.54 4.64
N LYS A 389 -18.80 -15.97 5.61
CA LYS A 389 -19.33 -17.34 5.65
C LYS A 389 -20.16 -17.65 4.41
N ILE A 390 -21.05 -16.74 4.03
CA ILE A 390 -21.91 -16.86 2.85
C ILE A 390 -21.06 -16.88 1.58
N TRP A 391 -20.19 -15.88 1.41
CA TRP A 391 -19.40 -15.73 0.19
C TRP A 391 -18.42 -16.87 -0.04
N PHE A 392 -17.79 -17.41 1.01
CA PHE A 392 -16.84 -18.53 0.87
C PHE A 392 -17.45 -19.91 1.16
N ASN A 393 -18.77 -19.99 1.26
CA ASN A 393 -19.51 -21.20 1.62
C ASN A 393 -18.89 -21.95 2.81
N MET A 394 -18.58 -21.20 3.88
CA MET A 394 -17.89 -21.74 5.06
C MET A 394 -18.89 -22.54 5.90
N LYS A 395 -18.45 -23.70 6.40
CA LYS A 395 -19.28 -24.56 7.25
C LYS A 395 -19.59 -23.94 8.61
N SER A 396 -18.66 -23.14 9.15
CA SER A 396 -18.78 -22.45 10.43
C SER A 396 -18.26 -21.01 10.29
N ASN A 397 -18.73 -20.13 11.16
CA ASN A 397 -18.16 -18.80 11.40
C ASN A 397 -16.98 -18.85 12.38
N GLU A 398 -16.81 -19.95 13.12
CA GLU A 398 -15.73 -20.10 14.09
C GLU A 398 -14.35 -20.21 13.41
N VAL A 399 -13.42 -19.44 13.94
CA VAL A 399 -12.03 -19.36 13.51
C VAL A 399 -11.18 -20.21 14.45
N THR A 400 -10.60 -21.27 13.92
CA THR A 400 -9.62 -22.08 14.64
C THR A 400 -8.20 -21.69 14.24
N LEU A 401 -7.27 -21.80 15.19
CA LEU A 401 -5.84 -21.62 15.00
C LEU A 401 -5.08 -22.46 16.04
N ILE A 402 -3.86 -22.88 15.71
CA ILE A 402 -2.99 -23.62 16.64
C ILE A 402 -2.23 -22.67 17.57
N PRO A 403 -1.62 -21.56 17.09
CA PRO A 403 -0.97 -20.58 17.96
C PRO A 403 -1.98 -19.76 18.78
N SER A 404 -1.48 -18.93 19.71
CA SER A 404 -2.30 -17.88 20.31
C SER A 404 -2.63 -16.78 19.30
N ILE A 405 -3.72 -16.06 19.53
CA ILE A 405 -4.19 -14.97 18.66
C ILE A 405 -3.14 -13.84 18.56
N GLU A 406 -2.37 -13.65 19.63
CA GLU A 406 -1.35 -12.61 19.80
C GLU A 406 0.02 -13.03 19.24
N PHE A 407 0.21 -14.32 18.92
CA PHE A 407 1.50 -14.83 18.45
C PHE A 407 2.00 -14.08 17.21
N GLN A 408 1.09 -13.67 16.33
CA GLN A 408 1.40 -12.84 15.16
C GLN A 408 2.13 -11.55 15.57
N GLY A 409 1.62 -10.82 16.56
CA GLY A 409 2.23 -9.59 17.06
C GLY A 409 3.65 -9.81 17.61
N HIS A 410 3.87 -10.93 18.31
CA HIS A 410 5.20 -11.31 18.79
C HIS A 410 6.19 -11.70 17.69
N VAL A 411 5.73 -12.10 16.51
CA VAL A 411 6.61 -12.30 15.35
C VAL A 411 6.93 -10.96 14.69
N PHE A 412 5.95 -10.05 14.60
CA PHE A 412 6.08 -8.83 13.81
C PHE A 412 6.58 -7.60 14.58
N PHE A 413 6.69 -7.62 15.91
CA PHE A 413 7.14 -6.45 16.69
C PHE A 413 8.51 -5.89 16.27
N ILE A 414 9.37 -6.72 15.68
CA ILE A 414 10.70 -6.31 15.20
C ILE A 414 10.66 -5.57 13.86
N PHE A 415 9.58 -5.71 13.07
CA PHE A 415 9.52 -5.16 11.71
C PHE A 415 9.45 -3.63 11.65
N PRO A 416 8.73 -2.93 12.54
CA PRO A 416 8.82 -1.48 12.63
C PRO A 416 10.26 -0.99 12.89
N LEU A 417 10.98 -1.65 13.79
CA LEU A 417 12.39 -1.33 14.07
C LEU A 417 13.30 -1.65 12.87
N LEU A 418 13.05 -2.77 12.18
CA LEU A 418 13.73 -3.10 10.94
C LEU A 418 13.49 -2.03 9.87
N PHE A 419 12.25 -1.54 9.70
CA PHE A 419 11.96 -0.49 8.73
C PHE A 419 12.69 0.82 9.07
N MET A 420 12.72 1.21 10.35
CA MET A 420 13.50 2.36 10.82
C MET A 420 14.99 2.17 10.48
N ALA A 421 15.56 1.02 10.80
CA ALA A 421 16.96 0.70 10.53
C ALA A 421 17.28 0.74 9.02
N LEU A 422 16.39 0.20 8.17
CA LEU A 422 16.52 0.27 6.72
C LEU A 422 16.51 1.72 6.22
N ASN A 423 15.64 2.59 6.75
CA ASN A 423 15.61 4.01 6.35
C ASN A 423 16.91 4.74 6.72
N ILE A 424 17.40 4.56 7.95
CA ILE A 424 18.65 5.16 8.44
C ILE A 424 19.82 4.67 7.57
N PHE A 425 19.95 3.35 7.38
CA PHE A 425 21.07 2.77 6.65
C PHE A 425 21.04 3.12 5.16
N PHE A 426 19.86 3.09 4.53
CA PHE A 426 19.69 3.54 3.15
C PHE A 426 20.10 5.00 2.99
N THR A 427 19.71 5.86 3.93
CA THR A 427 20.06 7.30 3.87
C THR A 427 21.58 7.48 3.93
N GLY A 428 22.27 6.79 4.84
CA GLY A 428 23.73 6.81 4.92
C GLY A 428 24.40 6.33 3.62
N CYS A 429 23.99 5.17 3.10
CA CYS A 429 24.51 4.63 1.84
C CYS A 429 24.22 5.56 0.66
N ALA A 430 23.02 6.13 0.58
CA ALA A 430 22.61 7.04 -0.48
C ALA A 430 23.43 8.34 -0.44
N ILE A 431 23.59 8.98 0.73
CA ILE A 431 24.40 10.19 0.88
C ILE A 431 25.84 9.94 0.44
N PHE A 432 26.47 8.85 0.90
CA PHE A 432 27.83 8.51 0.50
C PHE A 432 27.96 8.35 -1.02
N PHE A 433 27.05 7.60 -1.64
CA PHE A 433 27.05 7.41 -3.09
C PHE A 433 26.80 8.73 -3.84
N LEU A 434 25.88 9.57 -3.35
CA LEU A 434 25.52 10.86 -3.94
C LEU A 434 26.60 11.93 -3.79
N THR A 435 27.51 11.82 -2.82
CA THR A 435 28.65 12.74 -2.66
C THR A 435 29.89 12.27 -3.42
N ASN A 436 30.14 10.96 -3.53
CA ASN A 436 31.29 10.41 -4.25
C ASN A 436 31.16 10.48 -5.79
N LYS A 437 31.78 11.49 -6.43
CA LYS A 437 31.68 11.72 -7.89
C LYS A 437 32.20 10.56 -8.74
N LYS A 438 33.29 9.92 -8.32
CA LYS A 438 33.92 8.81 -9.06
C LYS A 438 32.97 7.62 -9.14
N LEU A 439 32.37 7.24 -8.02
CA LEU A 439 31.39 6.15 -7.94
C LEU A 439 30.17 6.38 -8.84
N ARG A 440 29.61 7.61 -8.83
CA ARG A 440 28.45 7.96 -9.67
C ARG A 440 28.76 7.87 -11.15
N GLN A 441 29.93 8.35 -11.57
CA GLN A 441 30.34 8.32 -12.97
C GLN A 441 30.60 6.90 -13.46
N ALA A 442 31.21 6.07 -12.62
CA ALA A 442 31.43 4.65 -12.91
C ALA A 442 30.11 3.86 -13.02
N ASN A 443 29.09 4.22 -12.22
CA ASN A 443 27.84 3.47 -12.08
C ASN A 443 26.60 4.30 -12.48
N LYS A 444 26.63 4.94 -13.66
CA LYS A 444 25.53 5.79 -14.13
C LYS A 444 24.14 5.12 -14.10
N PRO A 445 23.95 3.86 -14.52
CA PRO A 445 22.65 3.20 -14.43
C PRO A 445 22.12 3.06 -13.00
N LEU A 446 22.99 2.68 -12.05
CA LEU A 446 22.65 2.59 -10.64
C LEU A 446 22.32 3.97 -10.05
N PHE A 447 23.04 5.02 -10.46
CA PHE A 447 22.72 6.38 -10.05
C PHE A 447 21.31 6.80 -10.46
N ILE A 448 20.91 6.54 -11.71
CA ILE A 448 19.55 6.86 -12.17
C ILE A 448 18.50 6.03 -11.42
N ALA A 449 18.77 4.73 -11.20
CA ALA A 449 17.92 3.87 -10.40
C ALA A 449 17.76 4.37 -8.96
N LEU A 450 18.84 4.87 -8.36
CA LEU A 450 18.84 5.45 -7.02
C LEU A 450 17.97 6.71 -6.96
N LEU A 451 18.10 7.61 -7.94
CA LEU A 451 17.25 8.82 -8.00
C LEU A 451 15.76 8.46 -8.10
N LEU A 452 15.44 7.44 -8.89
CA LEU A 452 14.09 6.91 -8.99
C LEU A 452 13.61 6.29 -7.66
N ALA A 453 14.45 5.51 -6.98
CA ALA A 453 14.13 4.95 -5.67
C ALA A 453 13.86 6.05 -4.63
N ILE A 454 14.71 7.08 -4.59
CA ILE A 454 14.53 8.26 -3.73
C ILE A 454 13.23 8.98 -4.07
N ALA A 455 12.94 9.22 -5.36
CA ALA A 455 11.70 9.87 -5.77
C ALA A 455 10.47 9.05 -5.35
N PHE A 456 10.48 7.73 -5.55
CA PHE A 456 9.42 6.82 -5.11
C PHE A 456 9.21 6.90 -3.59
N LEU A 457 10.30 6.78 -2.81
CA LEU A 457 10.24 6.81 -1.34
C LEU A 457 9.78 8.18 -0.80
N LEU A 458 10.25 9.29 -1.37
CA LEU A 458 9.85 10.64 -0.95
C LEU A 458 8.38 10.96 -1.28
N ILE A 459 7.91 10.57 -2.47
CA ILE A 459 6.51 10.75 -2.85
C ILE A 459 5.61 9.86 -1.97
N ASN A 460 6.01 8.61 -1.74
CA ASN A 460 5.32 7.71 -0.82
C ASN A 460 5.27 8.29 0.60
N PHE A 461 6.40 8.78 1.13
CA PHE A 461 6.48 9.44 2.43
C PHE A 461 5.55 10.65 2.51
N GLY A 462 5.62 11.57 1.55
CA GLY A 462 4.78 12.76 1.53
C GLY A 462 3.28 12.42 1.50
N PHE A 463 2.90 11.44 0.66
CA PHE A 463 1.52 10.98 0.59
C PHE A 463 1.07 10.31 1.90
N SER A 464 1.89 9.41 2.46
CA SER A 464 1.60 8.71 3.71
C SER A 464 1.46 9.66 4.89
N VAL A 465 2.35 10.65 5.01
CA VAL A 465 2.31 11.60 6.13
C VAL A 465 1.11 12.53 6.07
N PHE A 466 0.70 12.94 4.87
CA PHE A 466 -0.37 13.92 4.68
C PHE A 466 -1.78 13.30 4.64
N ALA A 467 -1.96 12.19 3.90
CA ALA A 467 -3.29 11.77 3.47
C ALA A 467 -3.86 10.56 4.22
N THR A 468 -3.01 9.66 4.72
CA THR A 468 -3.44 8.33 5.17
C THR A 468 -2.85 7.95 6.52
N PRO A 469 -3.49 7.09 7.31
CA PRO A 469 -2.83 6.53 8.48
C PRO A 469 -1.60 5.69 8.06
N VAL A 470 -0.55 5.75 8.86
CA VAL A 470 0.71 5.06 8.56
C VAL A 470 0.82 3.77 9.37
N VAL A 471 0.77 2.65 8.67
CA VAL A 471 0.79 1.29 9.25
C VAL A 471 1.79 0.40 8.50
N LEU A 472 2.26 -0.65 9.16
CA LEU A 472 3.36 -1.49 8.67
C LEU A 472 3.06 -2.09 7.29
N ARG A 473 1.83 -2.53 7.05
CA ARG A 473 1.42 -3.15 5.78
C ARG A 473 1.56 -2.22 4.57
N TYR A 474 1.56 -0.90 4.78
CA TYR A 474 1.78 0.08 3.71
C TYR A 474 3.26 0.33 3.42
N GLN A 475 4.14 -0.07 4.33
CA GLN A 475 5.59 0.10 4.23
C GLN A 475 6.30 -1.11 3.62
N ILE A 476 5.58 -2.17 3.27
CA ILE A 476 6.15 -3.40 2.71
C ILE A 476 6.92 -3.15 1.40
N VAL A 477 6.33 -2.40 0.46
CA VAL A 477 7.02 -2.08 -0.81
C VAL A 477 8.21 -1.15 -0.56
N PRO A 478 8.09 -0.04 0.22
CA PRO A 478 9.24 0.73 0.68
C PRO A 478 10.35 -0.12 1.32
N MET A 479 10.03 -1.07 2.20
CA MET A 479 10.99 -1.98 2.81
C MET A 479 11.78 -2.79 1.77
N ILE A 480 11.10 -3.37 0.78
CA ILE A 480 11.75 -4.13 -0.30
C ILE A 480 12.68 -3.22 -1.11
N VAL A 481 12.23 -2.01 -1.46
CA VAL A 481 13.04 -1.03 -2.20
C VAL A 481 14.26 -0.60 -1.40
N LEU A 482 14.09 -0.23 -0.13
CA LEU A 482 15.18 0.17 0.77
C LEU A 482 16.23 -0.93 0.88
N LEU A 483 15.84 -2.16 1.21
CA LEU A 483 16.78 -3.28 1.33
C LEU A 483 17.54 -3.53 0.02
N THR A 484 16.82 -3.54 -1.10
CA THR A 484 17.43 -3.78 -2.41
C THR A 484 18.50 -2.74 -2.73
N PHE A 485 18.21 -1.46 -2.52
CA PHE A 485 19.18 -0.40 -2.81
C PHE A 485 20.29 -0.33 -1.77
N ILE A 486 20.05 -0.65 -0.50
CA ILE A 486 21.13 -0.83 0.48
C ILE A 486 22.14 -1.86 -0.03
N LEU A 487 21.67 -3.03 -0.47
CA LEU A 487 22.54 -4.10 -0.96
C LEU A 487 23.32 -3.68 -2.22
N LEU A 488 22.67 -3.00 -3.16
CA LEU A 488 23.31 -2.48 -4.37
C LEU A 488 24.36 -1.40 -4.09
N LEU A 489 24.05 -0.46 -3.20
CA LEU A 489 24.95 0.65 -2.88
C LEU A 489 26.16 0.17 -2.07
N THR A 490 25.94 -0.67 -1.07
CA THR A 490 26.98 -1.24 -0.23
C THR A 490 28.01 -2.00 -1.07
N GLU A 491 27.54 -2.77 -2.05
CA GLU A 491 28.39 -3.49 -2.99
C GLU A 491 29.34 -2.57 -3.77
N LYS A 492 28.80 -1.53 -4.41
CA LYS A 492 29.61 -0.60 -5.19
C LYS A 492 30.54 0.24 -4.35
N GLN A 493 30.22 0.46 -3.08
CA GLN A 493 31.09 1.16 -2.15
C GLN A 493 32.32 0.30 -1.81
N PHE A 494 32.13 -0.98 -1.50
CA PHE A 494 33.24 -1.90 -1.24
C PHE A 494 34.13 -2.18 -2.47
N GLU A 495 33.56 -2.17 -3.68
CA GLU A 495 34.35 -2.33 -4.91
C GLU A 495 35.27 -1.14 -5.21
N ALA A 496 35.00 0.05 -4.66
CA ALA A 496 35.81 1.24 -4.93
C ALA A 496 36.93 1.49 -3.90
N GLU A 497 36.91 0.77 -2.78
CA GLU A 497 37.97 0.82 -1.76
C GLU A 497 39.09 -0.20 -2.02
N ASN A 498 38.84 -1.18 -2.89
CA ASN A 498 39.81 -2.17 -3.37
C ASN A 498 40.23 -1.85 -4.80
#